data_AF-A0A917B2A7-F1
#
_entry.id   AF-A0A917B2A7-F1
#
_cell.length_a   1.000
_cell.length_b   1.000
_cell.length_c   1.000
_cell.angle_alpha   90.00
_cell.angle_beta   90.00
_cell.angle_gamma   90.00
#
_symmetry.space_group_name_H-M   'P 1'
#
loop_
_entity.id
_entity.type
_entity.pdbx_description
1 polymer ?
#
loop_
_entity_poly.entity_id
_entity_poly.type
_entity_poly.pdbx_seq_one_letter_code
_entity_poly.pdbx_strand_id
1 'polypeptide(L)'
;MFRVSQRTDDQSLLRFSTRDPIAWVDSQQLGLGLAAGSIRREWIWLALVDDKPVARAVWWGPAGSVYPIELRCLIVASSLPHPELWGAAIIRSAHRAFAEAGALFVPEFVVTVDAGRRGDAAIERALAWRREAARQAGASMVVAATRASFVTS
;
A
#
# COMPACT_ATOMS: atom_id res chain seq x y z
N MET A 1 11.46 -12.88 2.40
CA MET A 1 12.26 -11.68 2.79
C MET A 1 11.39 -10.44 2.71
N PHE A 2 11.58 -9.43 3.58
CA PHE A 2 10.90 -8.13 3.49
C PHE A 2 11.94 -7.02 3.42
N ARG A 3 11.84 -6.11 2.45
CA ARG A 3 12.80 -5.03 2.28
C ARG A 3 12.21 -3.83 1.55
N VAL A 4 12.89 -2.70 1.70
CA VAL A 4 12.74 -1.53 0.84
C VAL A 4 12.99 -1.87 -0.64
N SER A 5 12.31 -1.17 -1.53
CA SER A 5 12.54 -1.23 -2.97
C SER A 5 13.90 -0.65 -3.34
N GLN A 6 14.51 -1.21 -4.38
CA GLN A 6 15.78 -0.79 -4.95
C GLN A 6 15.58 -0.40 -6.41
N ARG A 7 16.58 0.26 -7.01
CA ARG A 7 16.54 0.60 -8.45
C ARG A 7 16.38 -0.63 -9.35
N THR A 8 16.94 -1.76 -8.94
CA THR A 8 16.80 -3.04 -9.66
C THR A 8 15.36 -3.56 -9.70
N ASP A 9 14.48 -3.08 -8.82
CA ASP A 9 13.08 -3.51 -8.77
C ASP A 9 12.16 -2.73 -9.71
N ASP A 10 12.63 -1.70 -10.42
CA ASP A 10 11.78 -0.75 -11.16
C ASP A 10 10.75 -1.41 -12.06
N GLN A 11 11.19 -2.39 -12.84
CA GLN A 11 10.30 -3.13 -13.74
C GLN A 11 9.26 -3.95 -12.96
N SER A 12 9.64 -4.54 -11.83
CA SER A 12 8.74 -5.29 -10.97
C SER A 12 7.73 -4.39 -10.26
N LEU A 13 8.13 -3.17 -9.85
CA LEU A 13 7.25 -2.21 -9.19
C LEU A 13 6.06 -1.84 -10.06
N LEU A 14 6.26 -1.73 -11.38
CA LEU A 14 5.21 -1.37 -12.34
C LEU A 14 4.24 -2.52 -12.65
N ARG A 15 4.57 -3.75 -12.27
CA ARG A 15 3.79 -4.96 -12.60
C ARG A 15 2.79 -5.37 -11.51
N PHE A 16 2.87 -4.78 -10.32
CA PHE A 16 1.89 -5.03 -9.28
C PHE A 16 0.52 -4.52 -9.72
N SER A 17 -0.48 -5.37 -9.54
CA SER A 17 -1.88 -5.05 -9.82
C SER A 17 -2.77 -5.84 -8.85
N THR A 18 -4.03 -5.41 -8.71
CA THR A 18 -5.03 -6.16 -7.96
C THR A 18 -6.36 -6.13 -8.71
N ARG A 19 -7.17 -7.16 -8.49
CA ARG A 19 -8.58 -7.19 -8.93
C ARG A 19 -9.54 -6.73 -7.84
N ASP A 20 -9.03 -6.40 -6.66
CA ASP A 20 -9.82 -5.86 -5.57
C ASP A 20 -10.46 -4.53 -6.03
N PRO A 21 -11.77 -4.33 -5.82
CA PRO A 21 -12.49 -3.13 -6.24
C PRO A 21 -12.26 -1.94 -5.29
N ILE A 22 -10.99 -1.65 -4.99
CA ILE A 22 -10.54 -0.53 -4.17
C ILE A 22 -9.53 0.31 -4.96
N ALA A 23 -9.31 1.56 -4.57
CA ALA A 23 -8.22 2.34 -5.15
C ALA A 23 -6.87 1.71 -4.77
N TRP A 24 -5.92 1.73 -5.70
CA TRP A 24 -4.56 1.24 -5.49
C TRP A 24 -3.61 2.05 -6.36
N VAL A 25 -2.33 2.12 -5.96
CA VAL A 25 -1.31 2.88 -6.69
C VAL A 25 -0.89 2.11 -7.94
N ASP A 26 -1.45 2.46 -9.09
CA ASP A 26 -1.07 1.90 -10.39
C ASP A 26 0.29 2.40 -10.89
N SER A 27 0.74 1.92 -12.05
CA SER A 27 2.04 2.31 -12.62
C SER A 27 2.11 3.81 -12.92
N GLN A 28 1.02 4.42 -13.37
CA GLN A 28 0.95 5.84 -13.67
C GLN A 28 1.01 6.66 -12.37
N GLN A 29 0.20 6.31 -11.37
CA GLN A 29 0.17 6.97 -10.07
C GLN A 29 1.51 6.81 -9.34
N LEU A 30 2.16 5.65 -9.46
CA LEU A 30 3.50 5.43 -8.92
C LEU A 30 4.51 6.39 -9.57
N GLY A 31 4.51 6.48 -10.90
CA GLY A 31 5.39 7.37 -11.66
C GLY A 31 5.20 8.84 -11.29
N LEU A 32 3.94 9.30 -11.24
CA LEU A 32 3.60 10.66 -10.81
C LEU A 32 4.03 10.94 -9.37
N GLY A 33 3.80 10.00 -8.46
CA GLY A 33 4.19 10.13 -7.06
C GLY A 33 5.70 10.21 -6.87
N LEU A 34 6.47 9.38 -7.60
CA LEU A 34 7.93 9.42 -7.63
C LEU A 34 8.45 10.74 -8.20
N ALA A 35 7.90 11.20 -9.33
CA ALA A 35 8.28 12.47 -9.94
C ALA A 35 8.01 13.68 -9.03
N ALA A 36 6.90 13.65 -8.29
CA ALA A 36 6.53 14.68 -7.33
C ALA A 36 7.27 14.57 -5.97
N GLY A 37 8.09 13.51 -5.75
CA GLY A 37 8.76 13.25 -4.48
C GLY A 37 7.82 12.89 -3.31
N SER A 38 6.56 12.62 -3.63
CA SER A 38 5.49 12.28 -2.67
C SER A 38 5.38 10.77 -2.41
N ILE A 39 5.93 9.98 -3.32
CA ILE A 39 6.32 8.58 -3.11
C ILE A 39 7.83 8.51 -3.31
N ARG A 40 8.52 7.74 -2.48
CA ARG A 40 9.97 7.54 -2.58
C ARG A 40 10.31 6.07 -2.51
N ARG A 41 11.48 5.68 -3.00
CA ARG A 41 11.90 4.26 -3.02
C ARG A 41 12.01 3.69 -1.62
N GLU A 42 12.52 4.50 -0.71
CA GLU A 42 12.60 4.23 0.72
C GLU A 42 11.24 4.01 1.39
N TRP A 43 10.16 4.43 0.73
CA TRP A 43 8.77 4.31 1.19
C TRP A 43 7.99 3.24 0.41
N ILE A 44 8.64 2.47 -0.44
CA ILE A 44 8.05 1.32 -1.13
C ILE A 44 8.71 0.07 -0.58
N TRP A 45 7.90 -0.85 -0.06
CA TRP A 45 8.38 -2.11 0.51
C TRP A 45 7.84 -3.30 -0.25
N LEU A 46 8.67 -4.34 -0.32
CA LEU A 46 8.41 -5.60 -1.02
C LEU A 46 8.53 -6.77 -0.07
N ALA A 47 7.63 -7.74 -0.21
CA ALA A 47 7.87 -9.10 0.23
C ALA A 47 8.37 -9.92 -0.96
N LEU A 48 9.40 -10.72 -0.74
CA LEU A 48 10.00 -11.58 -1.75
C LEU A 48 9.97 -13.04 -1.33
N VAL A 49 9.69 -13.90 -2.31
CA VAL A 49 9.84 -15.36 -2.27
C VAL A 49 10.71 -15.74 -3.47
N ASP A 50 11.82 -16.45 -3.22
CA ASP A 50 12.82 -16.79 -4.25
C ASP A 50 13.24 -15.58 -5.10
N ASP A 51 13.53 -14.47 -4.43
CA ASP A 51 13.88 -13.15 -5.02
C ASP A 51 12.84 -12.53 -5.96
N LYS A 52 11.62 -13.10 -6.01
CA LYS A 52 10.50 -12.56 -6.77
C LYS A 52 9.58 -11.77 -5.84
N PRO A 53 9.28 -10.49 -6.15
CA PRO A 53 8.30 -9.72 -5.40
C PRO A 53 6.91 -10.36 -5.49
N VAL A 54 6.32 -10.66 -4.34
CA VAL A 54 4.98 -11.27 -4.21
C VAL A 54 3.98 -10.38 -3.47
N ALA A 55 4.46 -9.34 -2.78
CA ALA A 55 3.63 -8.30 -2.21
C ALA A 55 4.35 -6.96 -2.24
N ARG A 56 3.58 -5.88 -2.31
CA ARG A 56 4.07 -4.49 -2.36
C ARG A 56 3.23 -3.62 -1.45
N ALA A 57 3.89 -2.77 -0.68
CA ALA A 57 3.27 -1.70 0.06
C ALA A 57 3.90 -0.36 -0.32
N VAL A 58 3.07 0.68 -0.46
CA VAL A 58 3.49 2.01 -0.88
C VAL A 58 2.99 3.02 0.13
N TRP A 59 3.95 3.66 0.80
CA TRP A 59 3.71 4.80 1.67
C TRP A 59 3.84 6.11 0.91
N TRP A 60 3.12 7.12 1.38
CA TRP A 60 3.05 8.44 0.81
C TRP A 60 3.26 9.53 1.87
N GLY A 61 3.80 10.65 1.43
CA GLY A 61 3.82 11.91 2.17
C GLY A 61 3.83 13.10 1.21
N PRO A 62 3.42 14.30 1.61
CA PRO A 62 3.55 15.48 0.75
C PRO A 62 5.01 15.75 0.38
N ALA A 63 5.23 16.46 -0.73
CA ALA A 63 6.57 16.86 -1.14
C ALA A 63 7.26 17.65 0.00
N GLY A 64 8.53 17.34 0.27
CA GLY A 64 9.28 17.91 1.39
C GLY A 64 9.10 17.19 2.73
N SER A 65 8.16 16.24 2.87
CA SER A 65 8.06 15.41 4.07
C SER A 65 9.34 14.60 4.30
N VAL A 66 9.79 14.54 5.54
CA VAL A 66 10.96 13.73 5.95
C VAL A 66 10.59 12.25 6.04
N TYR A 67 9.38 11.95 6.53
CA TYR A 67 8.85 10.60 6.71
C TYR A 67 7.47 10.48 6.04
N PRO A 68 7.02 9.28 5.66
CA PRO A 68 5.68 9.11 5.13
C PRO A 68 4.64 9.30 6.22
N ILE A 69 3.42 9.70 5.84
CA ILE A 69 2.32 9.94 6.78
C ILE A 69 1.21 8.89 6.67
N GLU A 70 1.11 8.21 5.53
CA GLU A 70 0.13 7.14 5.33
C GLU A 70 0.67 6.00 4.48
N LEU A 71 0.21 4.78 4.77
CA LEU A 71 0.24 3.66 3.84
C LEU A 71 -0.94 3.81 2.89
N ARG A 72 -0.67 4.01 1.60
CA ARG A 72 -1.68 4.30 0.57
C ARG A 72 -2.08 3.07 -0.26
N CYS A 73 -1.20 2.07 -0.33
CA CYS A 73 -1.46 0.88 -1.14
C CYS A 73 -0.79 -0.34 -0.54
N LEU A 74 -1.55 -1.44 -0.43
CA LEU A 74 -1.05 -2.76 -0.07
C LEU A 74 -1.64 -3.79 -1.03
N ILE A 75 -0.75 -4.50 -1.72
CA ILE A 75 -1.09 -5.56 -2.68
C ILE A 75 -0.31 -6.81 -2.28
N VAL A 76 -1.03 -7.93 -2.17
CA VAL A 76 -0.45 -9.28 -2.04
C VAL A 76 -0.93 -10.09 -3.24
N ALA A 77 -0.03 -10.86 -3.85
CA ALA A 77 -0.38 -11.72 -4.98
C ALA A 77 -1.51 -12.67 -4.60
N SER A 78 -2.53 -12.78 -5.46
CA SER A 78 -3.72 -13.61 -5.20
C SER A 78 -3.44 -15.12 -5.13
N SER A 79 -2.26 -15.54 -5.58
CA SER A 79 -1.79 -16.93 -5.46
C SER A 79 -1.31 -17.28 -4.05
N LEU A 80 -1.08 -16.29 -3.19
CA LEU A 80 -0.64 -16.52 -1.81
C LEU A 80 -1.85 -16.69 -0.89
N PRO A 81 -1.86 -17.73 -0.03
CA PRO A 81 -2.84 -17.81 1.04
C PRO A 81 -2.52 -16.77 2.12
N HIS A 82 -3.54 -16.43 2.92
CA HIS A 82 -3.40 -15.58 4.10
C HIS A 82 -2.77 -14.20 3.82
N PRO A 83 -3.34 -13.39 2.90
CA PRO A 83 -2.77 -12.09 2.53
C PRO A 83 -2.60 -11.15 3.73
N GLU A 84 -3.41 -11.29 4.77
CA GLU A 84 -3.30 -10.57 6.04
C GLU A 84 -1.94 -10.75 6.72
N LEU A 85 -1.35 -11.95 6.66
CA LEU A 85 -0.06 -12.24 7.31
C LEU A 85 1.10 -11.57 6.57
N TRP A 86 1.09 -11.62 5.23
CA TRP A 86 2.07 -10.95 4.37
C TRP A 86 1.97 -9.43 4.51
N GLY A 87 0.73 -8.92 4.50
CA GLY A 87 0.43 -7.52 4.72
C GLY A 87 0.98 -7.03 6.06
N ALA A 88 0.62 -7.72 7.14
CA ALA A 88 1.07 -7.35 8.49
C ALA A 88 2.60 -7.37 8.61
N ALA A 89 3.27 -8.37 8.02
CA ALA A 89 4.72 -8.46 8.05
C ALA A 89 5.40 -7.32 7.29
N ILE A 90 4.88 -6.92 6.12
CA ILE A 90 5.40 -5.74 5.40
C ILE A 90 5.21 -4.47 6.23
N ILE A 91 4.01 -4.24 6.78
CA ILE A 91 3.69 -3.04 7.56
C ILE A 91 4.63 -2.92 8.76
N ARG A 92 4.77 -3.99 9.57
CA ARG A 92 5.67 -4.00 10.72
C ARG A 92 7.11 -3.72 10.34
N SER A 93 7.59 -4.32 9.25
CA SER A 93 8.97 -4.15 8.78
C SER A 93 9.24 -2.70 8.38
N ALA A 94 8.32 -2.10 7.61
CA ALA A 94 8.43 -0.71 7.18
C ALA A 94 8.33 0.27 8.34
N HIS A 95 7.33 0.12 9.20
CA HIS A 95 7.12 0.99 10.36
C HIS A 95 8.29 0.93 11.34
N ARG A 96 8.86 -0.25 11.58
CA ARG A 96 10.09 -0.40 12.36
C ARG A 96 11.24 0.38 11.74
N ALA A 97 11.47 0.25 10.45
CA ALA A 97 12.53 0.97 9.76
C ALA A 97 12.32 2.50 9.79
N PHE A 98 11.07 2.96 9.68
CA PHE A 98 10.76 4.39 9.81
C PHE A 98 11.02 4.90 11.23
N ALA A 99 10.64 4.13 12.26
CA ALA A 99 10.92 4.48 13.65
C ALA A 99 12.43 4.50 13.95
N GLU A 100 13.18 3.50 13.46
CA GLU A 100 14.65 3.46 13.56
C GLU A 100 15.31 4.64 12.82
N ALA A 101 14.70 5.13 11.75
CA ALA A 101 15.13 6.33 11.03
C ALA A 101 14.73 7.65 11.73
N GLY A 102 13.94 7.61 12.80
CA GLY A 102 13.53 8.79 13.58
C GLY A 102 12.11 9.30 13.33
N ALA A 103 11.25 8.54 12.64
CA ALA A 103 9.84 8.89 12.50
C ALA A 103 9.12 8.86 13.86
N LEU A 104 8.44 9.95 14.20
CA LEU A 104 7.73 10.09 15.48
C LEU A 104 6.31 9.51 15.46
N PHE A 105 5.72 9.35 14.27
CA PHE A 105 4.35 8.90 14.09
C PHE A 105 4.30 7.64 13.26
N VAL A 106 3.38 6.75 13.62
CA VAL A 106 3.07 5.54 12.84
C VAL A 106 2.15 5.95 11.69
N PRO A 107 2.52 5.71 10.42
CA PRO A 107 1.67 6.04 9.29
C PRO A 107 0.33 5.28 9.33
N GLU A 108 -0.77 6.00 9.13
CA GLU A 108 -2.11 5.40 9.06
C GLU A 108 -2.27 4.59 7.76
N PHE A 109 -2.97 3.45 7.80
CA PHE A 109 -3.33 2.72 6.59
C PHE A 109 -4.64 3.25 6.01
N VAL A 110 -4.55 4.02 4.92
CA VAL A 110 -5.70 4.58 4.23
C VAL A 110 -6.08 3.71 3.04
N VAL A 111 -7.31 3.20 3.03
CA VAL A 111 -7.88 2.47 1.90
C VAL A 111 -9.04 3.26 1.32
N THR A 112 -8.93 3.67 0.06
CA THR A 112 -9.98 4.42 -0.63
C THR A 112 -10.90 3.50 -1.42
N VAL A 113 -12.20 3.68 -1.28
CA VAL A 113 -13.25 2.93 -1.99
C VAL A 113 -14.21 3.87 -2.72
N ASP A 114 -14.84 3.38 -3.77
CA ASP A 114 -15.94 4.11 -4.42
C ASP A 114 -17.20 4.09 -3.53
N ALA A 115 -17.65 5.27 -3.12
CA ALA A 115 -18.82 5.48 -2.29
C ALA A 115 -20.10 4.91 -2.92
N GLY A 116 -20.18 4.89 -4.26
CA GLY A 116 -21.32 4.37 -5.01
C GLY A 116 -21.49 2.85 -4.91
N ARG A 117 -20.49 2.14 -4.39
CA ARG A 117 -20.46 0.67 -4.26
C ARG A 117 -20.60 0.20 -2.82
N ARG A 118 -21.22 1.02 -1.96
CA ARG A 118 -21.47 0.66 -0.55
C ARG A 118 -22.23 -0.68 -0.47
N GLY A 119 -21.74 -1.58 0.39
CA GLY A 119 -22.35 -2.91 0.59
C GLY A 119 -21.90 -3.97 -0.41
N ASP A 120 -20.99 -3.65 -1.34
CA ASP A 120 -20.42 -4.63 -2.26
C ASP A 120 -19.54 -5.65 -1.50
N ALA A 121 -19.93 -6.93 -1.59
CA ALA A 121 -19.24 -8.02 -0.91
C ALA A 121 -17.76 -8.17 -1.35
N ALA A 122 -17.41 -7.78 -2.58
CA ALA A 122 -16.03 -7.80 -3.04
C ALA A 122 -15.19 -6.69 -2.39
N ILE A 123 -15.77 -5.50 -2.17
CA ILE A 123 -15.13 -4.43 -1.39
C ILE A 123 -14.92 -4.90 0.05
N GLU A 124 -15.94 -5.46 0.69
CA GLU A 124 -15.79 -5.91 2.09
C GLU A 124 -14.76 -7.03 2.25
N ARG A 125 -14.68 -7.97 1.30
CA ARG A 125 -13.60 -8.98 1.31
C ARG A 125 -12.22 -8.34 1.16
N ALA A 126 -12.06 -7.37 0.25
CA ALA A 126 -10.80 -6.66 0.06
C ALA A 126 -10.40 -5.84 1.29
N LEU A 127 -11.38 -5.23 1.98
CA LEU A 127 -11.15 -4.48 3.22
C LEU A 127 -10.87 -5.40 4.41
N ALA A 128 -11.54 -6.55 4.52
CA ALA A 128 -11.43 -7.44 5.67
C ALA A 128 -9.99 -7.89 5.96
N TRP A 129 -9.27 -8.41 4.96
CA TRP A 129 -7.90 -8.87 5.18
C TRP A 129 -6.93 -7.70 5.41
N ARG A 130 -7.20 -6.52 4.85
CA ARG A 130 -6.39 -5.30 5.07
C ARG A 130 -6.56 -4.74 6.48
N ARG A 131 -7.79 -4.78 7.01
CA ARG A 131 -8.08 -4.46 8.42
C ARG A 131 -7.29 -5.40 9.33
N GLU A 132 -7.33 -6.70 9.02
CA GLU A 132 -6.61 -7.70 9.81
C GLU A 132 -5.09 -7.53 9.72
N ALA A 133 -4.55 -7.21 8.53
CA ALA A 133 -3.14 -6.88 8.34
C ALA A 133 -2.72 -5.68 9.19
N ALA A 134 -3.51 -4.60 9.17
CA ALA A 134 -3.26 -3.39 9.96
C ALA A 134 -3.27 -3.71 11.46
N ARG A 135 -4.31 -4.42 11.92
CA ARG A 135 -4.49 -4.82 13.32
C ARG A 135 -3.31 -5.65 13.82
N GLN A 136 -2.90 -6.67 13.07
CA GLN A 136 -1.74 -7.51 13.42
C GLN A 136 -0.41 -6.74 13.38
N ALA A 137 -0.34 -5.66 12.62
CA ALA A 137 0.84 -4.80 12.56
C ALA A 137 0.86 -3.70 13.64
N GLY A 138 -0.22 -3.53 14.39
CA GLY A 138 -0.36 -2.42 15.34
C GLY A 138 -0.63 -1.07 14.67
N ALA A 139 -1.12 -1.07 13.42
CA ALA A 139 -1.49 0.12 12.67
C ALA A 139 -3.01 0.34 12.70
N SER A 140 -3.44 1.61 12.68
CA SER A 140 -4.84 1.95 12.39
C SER A 140 -5.10 1.85 10.89
N MET A 141 -6.34 1.49 10.53
CA MET A 141 -6.81 1.54 9.15
C MET A 141 -8.05 2.41 9.04
N VAL A 142 -8.05 3.34 8.10
CA VAL A 142 -9.18 4.20 7.78
C VAL A 142 -9.66 3.88 6.37
N VAL A 143 -10.99 3.80 6.22
CA VAL A 143 -11.64 3.65 4.92
C VAL A 143 -12.12 5.03 4.46
N ALA A 144 -11.49 5.56 3.43
CA ALA A 144 -11.91 6.80 2.79
C ALA A 144 -12.87 6.48 1.64
N ALA A 145 -13.90 7.30 1.46
CA ALA A 145 -14.84 7.15 0.36
C ALA A 145 -14.61 8.27 -0.66
N THR A 146 -14.42 7.91 -1.93
CA THR A 146 -14.44 8.85 -3.05
C THR A 146 -15.73 8.69 -3.82
N ARG A 147 -16.30 9.79 -4.33
CA ARG A 147 -17.34 9.71 -5.34
C ARG A 147 -16.63 9.76 -6.68
N ALA A 148 -16.87 8.77 -7.55
CA ALA A 148 -16.50 8.92 -8.95
C ALA A 148 -17.12 10.23 -9.45
N SER A 149 -16.28 11.19 -9.87
CA SER A 149 -16.75 12.33 -10.64
C SER A 149 -17.26 11.75 -11.96
N PHE A 150 -18.53 11.98 -12.28
CA PHE A 150 -19.08 11.66 -13.59
C PHE A 150 -18.28 12.48 -14.62
N VAL A 151 -17.29 11.86 -15.25
CA VAL A 151 -16.78 12.36 -16.53
C VAL A 151 -17.75 11.82 -17.56
N THR A 152 -18.73 12.65 -17.91
CA THR A 152 -19.53 12.43 -19.12
C THR A 152 -18.56 12.50 -20.30
N SER A 153 -18.61 11.46 -21.14
CA SER A 153 -17.78 11.20 -22.33
C SER A 153 -17.47 12.42 -23.20
#